data_AF-L1K4F3-F1
#
_entry.id   AF-L1K4F3-F1
#
_cell.length_a   1.000
_cell.length_b   1.000
_cell.length_c   1.000
_cell.angle_alpha   90.00
_cell.angle_beta   90.00
_cell.angle_gamma   90.00
#
_symmetry.space_group_name_H-M   'P 1'
#
loop_
_entity.id
_entity.type
_entity.pdbx_description
1 polymer ?
#
loop_
_entity_poly.entity_id
_entity_poly.type
_entity_poly.pdbx_seq_one_letter_code
_entity_poly.pdbx_strand_id
1 'polypeptide(L)'
;MAPLAVIEKSSFYPSDAFSAQWELAHDGLAFMLALFGLVYRYAIRGDGNPQLKQGVLGAFVITRAWSMLQASDSCSALPLSCGAPLSYFNWEMILQGSGAAVESVLAFGAAAVAMEFGFSKGWVKKFPSN
;
A
#
# COMPACT_ATOMS: atom_id res chain seq x y z
N MET A 1 29.52 38.16 12.68
CA MET A 1 28.17 38.37 12.12
C MET A 1 27.89 37.18 11.19
N ALA A 2 27.46 36.06 11.77
CA ALA A 2 27.15 34.85 11.00
C ALA A 2 25.79 35.05 10.30
N PRO A 3 25.60 34.55 9.07
CA PRO A 3 24.39 34.79 8.30
C PRO A 3 23.20 34.07 8.94
N LEU A 4 22.15 34.84 9.29
CA LEU A 4 20.88 34.40 9.88
C LEU A 4 20.02 33.48 9.00
N ALA A 5 20.53 33.05 7.84
CA ALA A 5 19.81 32.18 6.90
C ALA A 5 20.02 30.68 7.15
N VAL A 6 20.94 30.30 8.04
CA VAL A 6 21.25 28.90 8.40
C VAL A 6 20.81 28.60 9.84
N ILE A 7 19.70 29.18 10.29
CA ILE A 7 18.96 28.61 11.42
C ILE A 7 18.23 27.36 10.90
N GLU A 8 19.01 26.29 10.80
CA GLU A 8 18.71 25.04 11.48
C GLU A 8 17.41 24.30 11.09
N LYS A 9 17.31 23.85 9.83
CA LYS A 9 16.37 22.77 9.43
C LYS A 9 16.47 21.56 10.38
N SER A 10 17.67 21.30 10.91
CA SER A 10 17.97 20.25 11.89
C SER A 10 17.43 20.51 13.32
N SER A 11 17.03 21.73 13.67
CA SER A 11 16.41 22.04 14.98
C SER A 11 14.91 21.81 14.94
N PHE A 12 14.28 22.12 13.80
CA PHE A 12 12.82 22.06 13.67
C PHE A 12 12.32 20.62 13.47
N TYR A 13 13.14 19.75 12.87
CA TYR A 13 12.91 18.30 12.78
C TYR A 13 14.11 17.56 13.40
N PRO A 14 14.01 17.11 14.66
CA PRO A 14 15.01 16.22 15.22
C PRO A 14 15.05 14.95 14.36
N SER A 15 16.22 14.56 13.85
CA SER A 15 16.39 13.32 13.09
C SER A 15 15.99 12.07 13.89
N ASP A 16 15.98 12.19 15.22
CA ASP A 16 15.62 11.12 16.16
C ASP A 16 14.11 11.12 16.49
N ALA A 17 13.35 12.13 16.05
CA ALA A 17 11.92 12.23 16.34
C ALA A 17 11.08 11.27 15.48
N PHE A 18 11.57 10.88 14.30
CA PHE A 18 10.83 10.06 13.34
C PHE A 18 11.68 8.86 12.90
N SER A 19 11.15 7.64 13.10
CA SER A 19 11.81 6.44 12.63
C SER A 19 11.55 6.21 11.13
N ALA A 20 12.47 5.50 10.46
CA ALA A 20 12.26 5.09 9.06
C ALA A 20 10.94 4.31 8.88
N GLN A 21 10.56 3.50 9.88
CA GLN A 21 9.27 2.81 9.89
C GLN A 21 8.07 3.78 9.94
N TRP A 22 8.18 4.87 10.69
CA TRP A 22 7.11 5.87 10.79
C TRP A 22 6.84 6.54 9.43
N GLU A 23 7.90 6.89 8.71
CA GLU A 23 7.79 7.51 7.38
C GLU A 23 7.25 6.52 6.36
N LEU A 24 7.78 5.29 6.32
CA LEU A 24 7.27 4.20 5.47
C LEU A 24 5.77 3.93 5.70
N ALA A 25 5.31 3.99 6.95
CA ALA A 25 3.91 3.81 7.30
C ALA A 25 3.04 4.99 6.84
N HIS A 26 3.53 6.23 6.92
CA HIS A 26 2.80 7.41 6.46
C HIS A 26 2.69 7.48 4.94
N ASP A 27 3.78 7.16 4.23
CA ASP A 27 3.77 7.04 2.77
C ASP A 27 2.83 5.92 2.32
N GLY A 28 2.87 4.79 3.03
CA GLY A 28 1.93 3.69 2.86
C GLY A 28 0.48 4.12 3.04
N LEU A 29 0.17 4.86 4.10
CA LEU A 29 -1.17 5.36 4.36
C LEU A 29 -1.65 6.27 3.22
N ALA A 30 -0.82 7.18 2.73
CA ALA A 30 -1.18 8.05 1.61
C ALA A 30 -1.54 7.22 0.36
N PHE A 31 -0.77 6.18 0.06
CA PHE A 31 -1.03 5.29 -1.05
C PHE A 31 -2.30 4.43 -0.85
N MET A 32 -2.52 3.92 0.36
CA MET A 32 -3.74 3.19 0.72
C MET A 32 -4.99 4.06 0.57
N LEU A 33 -4.93 5.34 0.97
CA LEU A 33 -6.04 6.28 0.81
C LEU A 33 -6.34 6.55 -0.67
N ALA A 34 -5.32 6.66 -1.52
CA ALA A 34 -5.50 6.79 -2.96
C ALA A 34 -6.18 5.56 -3.57
N LEU A 35 -5.73 4.35 -3.22
CA LEU A 35 -6.35 3.09 -3.65
C LEU A 35 -7.79 2.95 -3.14
N PHE A 36 -8.06 3.33 -1.89
CA PHE A 36 -9.41 3.35 -1.34
C PHE A 36 -10.33 4.25 -2.15
N GLY A 37 -9.91 5.47 -2.48
CA GLY A 37 -10.70 6.39 -3.30
C GLY A 37 -11.02 5.82 -4.68
N LEU A 38 -10.04 5.17 -5.32
CA LEU A 38 -10.24 4.47 -6.60
C LEU A 38 -11.26 3.35 -6.47
N VAL A 39 -11.07 2.44 -5.52
CA VAL A 39 -11.97 1.30 -5.28
C VAL A 39 -13.38 1.78 -4.92
N TYR A 40 -13.51 2.81 -4.08
CA TYR A 40 -14.80 3.37 -3.68
C TYR A 40 -15.58 3.89 -4.89
N ARG A 41 -14.92 4.66 -5.77
CA ARG A 41 -15.54 5.16 -7.00
C ARG A 41 -16.03 4.04 -7.91
N TYR A 42 -15.32 2.91 -7.96
CA TYR A 42 -15.75 1.75 -8.74
C TYR A 42 -16.83 0.93 -8.06
N ALA A 43 -16.83 0.83 -6.73
CA ALA A 43 -17.84 0.10 -5.97
C ALA A 43 -19.24 0.72 -6.10
N ILE A 44 -19.32 2.06 -6.23
CA ILE A 44 -20.58 2.78 -6.44
C ILE A 44 -21.00 2.84 -7.91
N ARG A 45 -20.16 2.35 -8.83
CA ARG A 45 -20.44 2.36 -10.27
C ARG A 45 -21.29 1.15 -10.64
N GLY A 46 -22.28 1.36 -11.50
CA GLY A 46 -23.27 0.32 -11.85
C GLY A 46 -22.92 -0.55 -13.05
N ASP A 47 -21.77 -0.38 -13.71
CA ASP A 47 -21.45 -1.10 -14.94
C ASP A 47 -20.75 -2.46 -14.70
N GLY A 48 -21.12 -3.45 -15.51
CA GLY A 48 -20.62 -4.82 -15.40
C GLY A 48 -19.24 -5.06 -16.05
N ASN A 49 -18.22 -4.24 -15.74
CA ASN A 49 -16.88 -4.43 -16.29
C ASN A 49 -16.03 -5.42 -15.45
N PRO A 50 -15.61 -6.58 -16.00
CA PRO A 50 -14.83 -7.58 -15.26
C PRO A 50 -13.44 -7.07 -14.81
N GLN A 51 -12.85 -6.09 -15.50
CA GLN A 51 -11.55 -5.50 -15.10
C GLN A 51 -11.64 -4.80 -13.73
N LEU A 52 -12.82 -4.30 -13.35
CA LEU A 52 -13.01 -3.64 -12.05
C LEU A 52 -12.84 -4.60 -10.88
N LYS A 53 -13.24 -5.87 -11.04
CA LYS A 53 -13.10 -6.90 -10.01
C LYS A 53 -11.63 -7.23 -9.72
N GLN A 54 -10.81 -7.28 -10.76
CA GLN A 54 -9.36 -7.51 -10.62
C GLN A 54 -8.68 -6.32 -9.95
N GLY A 55 -9.13 -5.09 -10.22
CA GLY A 55 -8.64 -3.88 -9.54
C GLY A 55 -8.88 -3.90 -8.03
N VAL A 56 -10.05 -4.38 -7.58
CA VAL A 56 -10.35 -4.55 -6.15
C VAL A 56 -9.36 -5.52 -5.50
N LEU A 57 -9.15 -6.69 -6.11
CA LEU A 57 -8.18 -7.67 -5.62
C LEU A 57 -6.78 -7.07 -5.54
N GLY A 58 -6.34 -6.38 -6.60
CA GLY A 58 -5.04 -5.72 -6.64
C GLY A 58 -4.86 -4.70 -5.52
N ALA A 59 -5.88 -3.89 -5.23
CA ALA A 59 -5.85 -2.94 -4.13
C ALA A 59 -5.62 -3.63 -2.77
N PHE A 60 -6.38 -4.69 -2.45
CA PHE A 60 -6.20 -5.43 -1.19
C PHE A 60 -4.83 -6.12 -1.07
N VAL A 61 -4.34 -6.70 -2.17
CA VAL A 61 -3.01 -7.32 -2.21
C VAL A 61 -1.93 -6.31 -1.91
N ILE A 62 -1.98 -5.16 -2.57
CA ILE A 62 -0.97 -4.12 -2.46
C ILE A 62 -1.01 -3.47 -1.08
N THR A 63 -2.19 -3.14 -0.54
CA THR A 63 -2.29 -2.52 0.79
C THR A 63 -1.83 -3.46 1.90
N ARG A 64 -2.13 -4.77 1.82
CA ARG A 64 -1.60 -5.76 2.77
C ARG A 64 -0.10 -5.96 2.61
N ALA A 65 0.40 -6.09 1.38
CA ALA A 65 1.83 -6.26 1.16
C ALA A 65 2.64 -5.09 1.72
N TRP A 66 2.14 -3.85 1.54
CA TRP A 66 2.78 -2.66 2.11
C TRP A 66 2.74 -2.64 3.64
N SER A 67 1.61 -2.99 4.26
CA SER A 67 1.48 -2.96 5.73
C SER A 67 2.37 -3.96 6.45
N MET A 68 2.82 -5.01 5.75
CA MET A 68 3.76 -6.01 6.26
C MET A 68 5.23 -5.62 6.11
N LEU A 69 5.54 -4.56 5.36
CA LEU A 69 6.91 -4.09 5.19
C LEU A 69 7.46 -3.54 6.51
N GLN A 70 8.69 -3.96 6.81
CA GLN A 70 9.49 -3.41 7.89
C GLN A 70 10.69 -2.70 7.29
N ALA A 71 10.89 -1.44 7.67
CA ALA A 71 12.07 -0.68 7.33
C ALA A 71 13.30 -1.37 7.95
N SER A 72 14.35 -1.54 7.15
CA SER A 72 15.61 -2.10 7.63
C SER A 72 16.36 -1.07 8.49
N ASP A 73 17.19 -1.53 9.42
CA ASP A 73 18.02 -0.67 10.28
C ASP A 73 19.02 0.18 9.48
N SER A 74 19.29 -0.17 8.22
CA SER A 74 20.12 0.61 7.31
C SER A 74 19.42 1.81 6.69
N CYS A 75 18.11 2.00 6.92
CA CYS A 75 17.32 3.09 6.34
C CYS A 75 17.44 4.38 7.17
N SER A 76 17.58 5.52 6.49
CA SER A 76 17.45 6.85 7.10
C SER A 76 16.03 7.39 6.99
N ALA A 77 15.59 8.19 7.97
CA ALA A 77 14.33 8.94 7.93
C ALA A 77 14.51 10.37 7.39
N LEU A 78 13.46 10.92 6.78
CA LEU A 78 13.26 12.27 6.24
C LEU A 78 14.43 12.80 5.36
N PRO A 79 14.54 12.38 4.08
CA PRO A 79 13.66 11.47 3.34
C PRO A 79 14.01 9.99 3.55
N LEU A 80 13.01 9.11 3.39
CA LEU A 80 13.22 7.67 3.47
C LEU A 80 14.21 7.22 2.40
N SER A 81 15.37 6.73 2.85
CA SER A 81 16.41 6.20 1.98
C SER A 81 17.01 4.94 2.58
N CYS A 82 16.83 3.83 1.86
CA CYS A 82 17.26 2.48 2.25
C CYS A 82 18.40 1.94 1.37
N GLY A 83 18.85 2.71 0.36
CA GLY A 83 19.93 2.32 -0.54
C GLY A 83 19.47 1.55 -1.79
N ALA A 84 20.38 0.86 -2.45
CA ALA A 84 20.08 0.11 -3.69
C ALA A 84 19.08 -1.04 -3.42
N PRO A 85 18.21 -1.40 -4.39
CA PRO A 85 18.22 -0.97 -5.80
C PRO A 85 17.43 0.31 -6.14
N LEU A 86 16.42 0.68 -5.35
CA LEU A 86 15.48 1.76 -5.72
C LEU A 86 15.63 3.03 -4.89
N SER A 87 16.70 3.15 -4.08
CA SER A 87 16.93 4.19 -3.06
C SER A 87 15.91 4.18 -1.92
N TYR A 88 14.63 3.98 -2.22
CA TYR A 88 13.53 3.89 -1.26
C TYR A 88 13.30 2.46 -0.75
N PHE A 89 13.45 1.47 -1.63
CA PHE A 89 13.37 0.04 -1.30
C PHE A 89 14.72 -0.64 -1.49
N ASN A 90 15.18 -1.31 -0.44
CA ASN A 90 16.32 -2.23 -0.49
C ASN A 90 15.87 -3.65 -0.91
N TRP A 91 16.82 -4.56 -1.08
CA TRP A 91 16.50 -5.93 -1.49
C TRP A 91 15.67 -6.70 -0.46
N GLU A 92 15.93 -6.49 0.82
CA GLU A 92 15.22 -7.13 1.92
C GLU A 92 13.74 -6.74 1.93
N MET A 93 13.43 -5.45 1.79
CA MET A 93 12.06 -4.93 1.71
C MET A 93 11.35 -5.42 0.45
N ILE A 94 12.04 -5.46 -0.70
CA ILE A 94 11.45 -6.01 -1.94
C ILE A 94 11.11 -7.48 -1.77
N LEU A 95 12.03 -8.26 -1.18
CA LEU A 95 11.79 -9.68 -0.94
C LEU A 95 10.63 -9.89 0.02
N GLN A 96 10.59 -9.17 1.14
CA GLN A 96 9.50 -9.20 2.11
C GLN A 96 8.17 -8.82 1.48
N GLY A 97 8.13 -7.69 0.75
CA GLY A 97 6.94 -7.20 0.06
C GLY A 97 6.45 -8.16 -1.01
N SER A 98 7.35 -8.77 -1.77
CA SER A 98 6.99 -9.76 -2.80
C SER A 98 6.42 -11.04 -2.18
N GLY A 99 7.02 -11.55 -1.11
CA GLY A 99 6.51 -12.71 -0.38
C GLY A 99 5.12 -12.45 0.21
N ALA A 100 4.96 -11.29 0.86
CA ALA A 100 3.66 -10.85 1.39
C ALA A 100 2.63 -10.65 0.27
N ALA A 101 3.03 -10.12 -0.89
CA ALA A 101 2.15 -9.95 -2.03
C ALA A 101 1.68 -11.29 -2.59
N VAL A 102 2.57 -12.27 -2.76
CA VAL A 102 2.21 -13.62 -3.24
C VAL A 102 1.21 -14.28 -2.28
N GLU A 103 1.48 -14.26 -0.98
CA GLU A 103 0.55 -14.78 0.03
C GLU A 103 -0.81 -14.07 -0.04
N SER A 104 -0.79 -12.73 -0.20
CA SER A 104 -2.00 -11.92 -0.32
C SER A 104 -2.78 -12.26 -1.58
N VAL A 105 -2.12 -12.44 -2.73
CA VAL A 105 -2.76 -12.83 -3.99
C VAL A 105 -3.44 -14.18 -3.84
N LEU A 106 -2.79 -15.16 -3.19
CA LEU A 106 -3.39 -16.46 -2.92
C LEU A 106 -4.62 -16.34 -2.03
N ALA A 107 -4.52 -15.58 -0.92
CA ALA A 107 -5.62 -15.41 0.02
C ALA A 107 -6.81 -14.65 -0.59
N PHE A 108 -6.59 -13.45 -1.12
CA PHE A 108 -7.64 -12.61 -1.70
C PHE A 108 -8.14 -13.18 -3.03
N GLY A 109 -7.28 -13.85 -3.81
CA GLY A 109 -7.67 -14.58 -5.02
C GLY A 109 -8.57 -15.75 -4.74
N ALA A 110 -8.24 -16.58 -3.75
CA ALA A 110 -9.12 -17.68 -3.31
C ALA A 110 -10.47 -17.14 -2.81
N ALA A 111 -10.47 -16.05 -2.04
CA ALA A 111 -11.70 -15.39 -1.60
C ALA A 111 -12.53 -14.86 -2.78
N ALA A 112 -11.90 -14.24 -3.78
CA ALA A 112 -12.59 -13.75 -4.98
C ALA A 112 -13.23 -14.92 -5.77
N VAL A 113 -12.50 -16.03 -5.94
CA VAL A 113 -13.03 -17.23 -6.60
C VAL A 113 -14.21 -17.81 -5.82
N ALA A 114 -14.11 -17.90 -4.49
CA ALA A 114 -15.21 -18.36 -3.64
C ALA A 114 -16.46 -17.47 -3.77
N MET A 115 -16.28 -16.16 -3.87
CA MET A 115 -17.38 -15.21 -4.09
C MET A 115 -18.04 -15.41 -5.47
N GLU A 116 -17.27 -15.57 -6.54
CA GLU A 116 -17.81 -15.87 -7.87
C GLU A 116 -18.58 -17.20 -7.89
N PHE A 117 -18.08 -18.21 -7.18
CA PHE A 117 -18.80 -19.47 -7.00
C PHE A 117 -20.13 -19.26 -6.28
N GLY A 118 -20.14 -18.50 -5.17
CA GLY A 118 -21.36 -18.14 -4.45
C GLY A 118 -22.38 -17.38 -5.31
N PHE A 119 -21.92 -16.49 -6.17
CA PHE A 119 -22.77 -15.81 -7.15
C PHE A 119 -23.35 -16.77 -8.20
N SER A 120 -22.53 -17.69 -8.73
CA SER A 120 -22.99 -18.68 -9.73
C SER A 120 -24.03 -19.65 -9.19
N LYS A 121 -23.94 -20.00 -7.90
CA LYS A 121 -24.90 -20.87 -7.20
C LYS A 121 -26.15 -20.13 -6.70
N GLY A 122 -26.17 -18.80 -6.83
CA GLY A 122 -27.28 -17.97 -6.33
C GLY A 122 -27.33 -17.86 -4.81
N TRP A 123 -26.27 -18.24 -4.09
CA TRP A 123 -26.17 -18.08 -2.63
C TRP A 123 -26.09 -16.62 -2.21
N VAL A 124 -25.51 -15.79 -3.09
CA VAL A 124 -25.39 -14.34 -2.90
C VAL A 124 -25.95 -13.66 -4.15
N LYS A 125 -26.77 -12.63 -3.97
CA LYS A 125 -27.30 -11.83 -5.08
C LYS A 125 -26.31 -10.73 -5.44
N LYS A 126 -26.10 -10.52 -6.73
CA LYS A 126 -25.42 -9.32 -7.22
C LYS A 126 -26.35 -8.13 -7.04
N PHE A 127 -25.79 -6.96 -6.70
CA PHE A 127 -26.57 -5.74 -6.73
C PHE A 127 -27.04 -5.46 -8.16
N PRO A 128 -28.26 -4.93 -8.33
CA PRO A 128 -28.77 -4.58 -9.65
C PRO A 128 -27.85 -3.54 -10.30
N SER A 129 -27.25 -3.90 -11.43
CA SER A 129 -26.68 -2.95 -12.39
C SER A 129 -27.85 -2.38 -13.19
N ASN A 130 -28.15 -1.09 -13.05
CA ASN A 130 -29.11 -0.41 -13.91
C ASN A 130 -28.71 -0.51 -15.39
#